data_AF-A0A3B4Y8S5-F1
#
_entry.id   AF-A0A3B4Y8S5-F1
#
_cell.length_a   1.000
_cell.length_b   1.000
_cell.length_c   1.000
_cell.angle_alpha   90.00
_cell.angle_beta   90.00
_cell.angle_gamma   90.00
#
_symmetry.space_group_name_H-M   'P 1'
#
loop_
_entity.id
_entity.type
_entity.pdbx_description
1 polymer ?
#
loop_
_entity_poly.entity_id
_entity_poly.type
_entity_poly.pdbx_seq_one_letter_code
_entity_poly.pdbx_strand_id
1 'polypeptide(L)'
;LRCVYLCVCLTASGQVEVQAFVGQDVLLPCSFPGVVGDLPPERVNVSWRNHGDREVLAIAGVQNLTQQHSAFRGRVTSFPDLYPQGNFSIVLRDVQPLDGGVYECHMVVDFRQRVQLGVTDPRDQTKEKLKEPVSVSEPSHDLSSW
;
A
#
# COMPACT_ATOMS: atom_id res chain seq x y z
N LEU A 1 -0.06 20.70 0.28
CA LEU A 1 0.45 19.59 -0.53
C LEU A 1 0.69 18.40 0.40
N ARG A 2 0.12 17.22 0.14
CA ARG A 2 0.48 15.98 0.85
C ARG A 2 1.57 15.29 0.03
N CYS A 3 2.76 15.08 0.60
CA CYS A 3 3.87 14.44 -0.10
C CYS A 3 3.59 12.94 -0.26
N VAL A 4 3.70 12.42 -1.48
CA VAL A 4 3.65 10.98 -1.77
C VAL A 4 5.08 10.45 -1.63
N TYR A 5 5.36 9.66 -0.60
CA TYR A 5 6.66 9.04 -0.38
C TYR A 5 6.70 7.65 -1.02
N LEU A 6 7.76 7.37 -1.77
CA LEU A 6 8.01 6.08 -2.41
C LEU A 6 9.21 5.43 -1.71
N CYS A 7 8.98 4.41 -0.88
CA CYS A 7 10.05 3.53 -0.40
C CYS A 7 9.81 2.16 -1.02
N VAL A 8 10.51 1.87 -2.13
CA VAL A 8 10.39 0.61 -2.86
C VAL A 8 11.60 -0.26 -2.55
N CYS A 9 11.35 -1.41 -1.92
CA CYS A 9 12.35 -2.44 -1.70
C CYS A 9 12.05 -3.63 -2.63
N LEU A 10 13.01 -4.00 -3.50
CA LEU A 10 12.91 -5.20 -4.32
C LEU A 10 13.39 -6.39 -3.48
N THR A 11 12.47 -7.30 -3.12
CA THR A 11 12.81 -8.53 -2.39
C THR A 11 12.87 -9.72 -3.34
N ALA A 12 13.61 -10.77 -2.96
CA ALA A 12 13.76 -11.99 -3.75
C ALA A 12 12.44 -12.75 -4.03
N SER A 13 11.32 -12.33 -3.41
CA SER A 13 9.97 -12.91 -3.52
C SER A 13 9.25 -12.55 -4.83
N GLY A 14 9.80 -11.66 -5.68
CA GLY A 14 9.13 -11.18 -6.89
C GLY A 14 7.95 -10.24 -6.60
N GLN A 15 7.85 -9.74 -5.36
CA GLN A 15 6.85 -8.78 -4.90
C GLN A 15 7.51 -7.43 -4.65
N VAL A 16 6.78 -6.35 -4.95
CA VAL A 16 7.22 -4.99 -4.65
C VAL A 16 6.76 -4.61 -3.24
N GLU A 17 7.68 -4.28 -2.36
CA GLU A 17 7.36 -3.80 -1.01
C GLU A 17 7.17 -2.29 -1.02
N VAL A 18 6.09 -1.82 -0.40
CA VAL A 18 5.77 -0.40 -0.21
C VAL A 18 5.39 -0.17 1.24
N GLN A 19 5.87 0.92 1.82
CA GLN A 19 5.57 1.32 3.20
C GLN A 19 4.83 2.66 3.23
N ALA A 20 3.82 2.76 4.10
CA ALA A 20 3.09 3.99 4.36
C ALA A 20 2.77 4.15 5.85
N PHE A 21 2.69 5.39 6.31
CA PHE A 21 2.11 5.69 7.62
C PHE A 21 0.60 5.92 7.49
N VAL A 22 -0.13 5.63 8.57
CA VAL A 22 -1.57 5.95 8.67
C VAL A 22 -1.81 7.44 8.35
N GLY A 23 -2.79 7.71 7.49
CA GLY A 23 -3.18 9.06 7.04
C GLY A 23 -2.38 9.62 5.87
N GLN A 24 -1.34 8.93 5.40
CA GLN A 24 -0.58 9.33 4.21
C GLN A 24 -1.24 8.86 2.92
N ASP A 25 -0.77 9.42 1.80
CA ASP A 25 -1.09 8.93 0.47
C ASP A 25 0.10 8.08 -0.02
N VAL A 26 -0.18 6.94 -0.67
CA VAL A 26 0.84 5.99 -1.12
C VAL A 26 0.64 5.63 -2.59
N LEU A 27 1.74 5.54 -3.34
CA LEU A 27 1.73 5.04 -4.71
C LEU A 27 1.93 3.52 -4.69
N LEU A 28 0.97 2.78 -5.24
CA LEU A 28 1.09 1.36 -5.52
C LEU A 28 1.49 1.19 -6.99
N PRO A 29 2.73 0.75 -7.27
CA PRO A 29 3.24 0.68 -8.64
C PRO A 29 2.63 -0.50 -9.39
N CYS A 30 2.26 -0.28 -10.65
CA CYS A 30 1.97 -1.33 -11.62
C CYS A 30 2.34 -0.84 -13.01
N SER A 31 3.28 -1.54 -13.67
CA SER A 31 3.78 -1.13 -14.98
C SER A 31 4.08 -2.33 -15.85
N PHE A 32 3.52 -2.33 -17.06
CA PHE A 32 3.74 -3.32 -18.11
C PHE A 32 4.23 -2.63 -19.38
N PRO A 33 5.43 -2.03 -19.36
CA PRO A 33 5.96 -1.28 -20.50
C PRO A 33 6.15 -2.22 -21.69
N GLY A 34 5.89 -1.71 -22.90
CA GLY A 34 6.02 -2.47 -24.14
C GLY A 34 4.90 -3.49 -24.41
N VAL A 35 4.12 -3.88 -23.40
CA VAL A 35 3.02 -4.84 -23.58
C VAL A 35 1.79 -4.17 -24.20
N VAL A 36 1.46 -2.95 -23.77
CA VAL A 36 0.23 -2.26 -24.20
C VAL A 36 0.27 -1.85 -25.67
N GLY A 37 1.43 -1.47 -26.20
CA GLY A 37 1.57 -1.04 -27.60
C GLY A 37 1.24 -2.13 -28.62
N ASP A 38 1.43 -3.40 -28.25
CA ASP A 38 1.22 -4.55 -29.12
C ASP A 38 -0.18 -5.17 -28.98
N LEU A 39 -0.99 -4.68 -28.02
CA LEU A 39 -2.33 -5.21 -27.74
C LEU A 39 -3.44 -4.31 -28.29
N PRO A 40 -4.53 -4.88 -28.86
CA PRO A 40 -5.75 -4.14 -29.14
C PRO A 40 -6.27 -3.45 -27.86
N PRO A 41 -6.79 -2.22 -27.93
CA PRO A 41 -7.29 -1.49 -26.75
C PRO A 41 -8.31 -2.27 -25.92
N GLU A 42 -9.14 -3.09 -26.57
CA GLU A 42 -10.19 -3.91 -25.96
C GLU A 42 -9.63 -5.08 -25.12
N ARG A 43 -8.35 -5.41 -25.29
CA ARG A 43 -7.64 -6.42 -24.49
C ARG A 43 -6.89 -5.82 -23.30
N VAL A 44 -6.81 -4.49 -23.20
CA VAL A 44 -6.12 -3.79 -22.12
C VAL A 44 -7.11 -3.53 -20.98
N ASN A 45 -7.48 -4.62 -20.31
CA ASN A 45 -8.27 -4.56 -19.09
C ASN A 45 -7.36 -4.85 -17.89
N VAL A 46 -7.34 -3.93 -16.93
CA VAL A 46 -6.54 -4.05 -15.71
C VAL A 46 -7.47 -4.06 -14.50
N SER A 47 -7.20 -4.97 -13.57
CA SER A 47 -7.91 -5.04 -12.30
C SER A 47 -6.91 -4.95 -11.15
N TRP A 48 -7.19 -4.06 -10.21
CA TRP A 48 -6.55 -4.00 -8.92
C TRP A 48 -7.43 -4.67 -7.87
N ARG A 49 -6.85 -5.63 -7.13
CA ARG A 49 -7.50 -6.29 -5.99
C ARG A 49 -6.62 -6.25 -4.76
N ASN A 50 -7.25 -6.27 -3.60
CA ASN A 50 -6.59 -6.36 -2.30
C ASN A 50 -7.18 -7.52 -1.50
N HIS A 51 -6.31 -8.33 -0.86
CA HIS A 51 -6.65 -9.65 -0.27
C HIS A 51 -7.37 -10.62 -1.22
N GLY A 52 -7.22 -10.45 -2.54
CA GLY A 52 -7.74 -11.37 -3.56
C GLY A 52 -9.18 -11.13 -3.99
N ASP A 53 -10.04 -10.53 -3.16
CA ASP A 53 -11.47 -10.35 -3.45
C ASP A 53 -11.93 -8.88 -3.43
N ARG A 54 -11.31 -8.02 -2.62
CA ARG A 54 -11.69 -6.60 -2.54
C ARG A 54 -11.23 -5.86 -3.80
N GLU A 55 -12.18 -5.52 -4.67
CA GLU A 55 -11.88 -4.73 -5.88
C GLU A 55 -11.51 -3.28 -5.50
N VAL A 56 -10.29 -2.90 -5.83
CA VAL A 56 -9.73 -1.56 -5.57
C VAL A 56 -10.04 -0.63 -6.73
N LEU A 57 -9.82 -1.09 -7.97
CA LEU A 57 -10.09 -0.34 -9.20
C LEU A 57 -10.10 -1.30 -10.40
N ALA A 58 -11.09 -1.15 -11.28
CA ALA A 58 -11.06 -1.74 -12.62
C ALA A 58 -10.76 -0.65 -13.66
N ILE A 59 -9.99 -1.00 -14.69
CA ILE A 59 -9.63 -0.12 -15.80
C ILE A 59 -9.93 -0.86 -17.10
N ALA A 60 -10.82 -0.30 -17.92
CA ALA A 60 -11.18 -0.81 -19.24
C ALA A 60 -11.25 0.39 -20.20
N GLY A 61 -10.09 0.83 -20.70
CA GLY A 61 -9.88 2.12 -21.35
C GLY A 61 -9.95 3.32 -20.39
N VAL A 62 -10.95 3.35 -19.51
CA VAL A 62 -11.13 4.33 -18.43
C VAL A 62 -11.33 3.63 -17.08
N GLN A 63 -11.32 4.41 -15.99
CA GLN A 63 -11.66 3.91 -14.66
C GLN A 63 -13.11 3.44 -14.61
N ASN A 64 -13.32 2.24 -14.07
CA ASN A 64 -14.62 1.70 -13.73
C ASN A 64 -14.71 1.50 -12.21
N LEU A 65 -15.64 2.21 -11.59
CA LEU A 65 -15.83 2.24 -10.13
C LEU A 65 -17.08 1.47 -9.67
N THR A 66 -17.78 0.81 -10.59
CA THR A 66 -19.10 0.21 -10.34
C THR A 66 -19.06 -0.86 -9.25
N GLN A 67 -18.03 -1.72 -9.26
CA GLN A 67 -17.84 -2.82 -8.31
C GLN A 67 -16.78 -2.49 -7.26
N GLN A 68 -16.33 -1.23 -7.18
CA GLN A 68 -15.30 -0.81 -6.23
C GLN A 68 -15.79 -1.04 -4.79
N HIS A 69 -14.98 -1.79 -4.04
CA HIS A 69 -15.23 -2.09 -2.64
C HIS A 69 -15.31 -0.80 -1.82
N SER A 70 -16.23 -0.74 -0.86
CA SER A 70 -16.57 0.48 -0.10
C SER A 70 -15.36 1.12 0.57
N ALA A 71 -14.43 0.32 1.08
CA ALA A 71 -13.18 0.79 1.70
C ALA A 71 -12.33 1.71 0.80
N PHE A 72 -12.41 1.58 -0.53
CA PHE A 72 -11.55 2.32 -1.48
C PHE A 72 -12.24 3.51 -2.15
N ARG A 73 -13.55 3.67 -1.94
CA ARG A 73 -14.35 4.73 -2.57
C ARG A 73 -13.84 6.11 -2.19
N GLY A 74 -13.59 6.96 -3.19
CA GLY A 74 -13.08 8.32 -3.01
C GLY A 74 -11.60 8.41 -2.59
N ARG A 75 -10.92 7.28 -2.37
CA ARG A 75 -9.52 7.25 -1.92
C ARG A 75 -8.54 6.83 -3.01
N VAL A 76 -9.00 6.25 -4.11
CA VAL A 76 -8.15 5.77 -5.20
C VAL A 76 -8.07 6.80 -6.33
N THR A 77 -6.88 7.00 -6.87
CA THR A 77 -6.67 7.76 -8.11
C THR A 77 -5.67 7.04 -8.99
N SER A 78 -5.87 7.12 -10.30
CA SER A 78 -5.04 6.53 -11.33
C SER A 78 -4.66 7.59 -12.37
N PHE A 79 -3.89 7.20 -13.37
CA PHE A 79 -3.27 8.12 -14.34
C PHE A 79 -3.65 7.74 -15.78
N PRO A 80 -4.83 8.14 -16.27
CA PRO A 80 -5.30 7.76 -17.61
C PRO A 80 -4.33 8.10 -18.74
N ASP A 81 -3.65 9.25 -18.64
CA ASP A 81 -2.67 9.70 -19.63
C ASP A 81 -1.43 8.77 -19.73
N LEU A 82 -1.20 7.93 -18.71
CA LEU A 82 -0.10 6.98 -18.67
C LEU A 82 -0.51 5.55 -19.05
N TYR A 83 -1.81 5.27 -19.23
CA TYR A 83 -2.28 3.95 -19.65
C TYR A 83 -1.71 3.51 -21.01
N PRO A 84 -1.59 4.37 -22.04
CA PRO A 84 -0.99 3.98 -23.32
C PRO A 84 0.48 3.56 -23.20
N GLN A 85 1.15 3.99 -22.13
CA GLN A 85 2.55 3.66 -21.83
C GLN A 85 2.67 2.40 -20.95
N GLY A 86 1.54 1.77 -20.61
CA GLY A 86 1.49 0.57 -19.76
C GLY A 86 1.61 0.84 -18.27
N ASN A 87 1.46 2.09 -17.82
CA ASN A 87 1.50 2.41 -16.40
C ASN A 87 0.08 2.48 -15.82
N PHE A 88 -0.22 1.51 -14.95
CA PHE A 88 -1.50 1.35 -14.27
C PHE A 88 -1.35 1.55 -12.76
N SER A 89 -0.33 2.28 -12.34
CA SER A 89 -0.10 2.61 -10.93
C SER A 89 -1.27 3.41 -10.37
N ILE A 90 -1.53 3.23 -9.07
CA ILE A 90 -2.59 3.96 -8.37
C ILE A 90 -2.04 4.66 -7.13
N VAL A 91 -2.64 5.79 -6.78
CA VAL A 91 -2.47 6.41 -5.47
C VAL A 91 -3.64 6.00 -4.60
N LEU A 92 -3.35 5.38 -3.46
CA LEU A 92 -4.30 5.18 -2.37
C LEU A 92 -4.10 6.31 -1.36
N ARG A 93 -5.13 7.14 -1.19
CA ARG A 93 -5.13 8.27 -0.27
C ARG A 93 -5.58 7.88 1.13
N ASP A 94 -5.10 8.63 2.11
CA ASP A 94 -5.52 8.52 3.50
C ASP A 94 -5.48 7.06 3.98
N VAL A 95 -4.28 6.47 3.93
CA VAL A 95 -4.03 5.06 4.25
C VAL A 95 -4.51 4.75 5.66
N GLN A 96 -5.26 3.66 5.79
CA GLN A 96 -5.80 3.15 7.04
C GLN A 96 -5.08 1.85 7.45
N PRO A 97 -5.08 1.48 8.74
CA PRO A 97 -4.44 0.24 9.20
C PRO A 97 -4.90 -1.02 8.44
N LEU A 98 -6.18 -1.08 8.06
CA LEU A 98 -6.79 -2.22 7.35
C LEU A 98 -6.52 -2.22 5.84
N ASP A 99 -5.81 -1.22 5.32
CA ASP A 99 -5.37 -1.19 3.92
C ASP A 99 -4.10 -2.01 3.71
N GLY A 100 -3.37 -2.37 4.77
CA GLY A 100 -2.16 -3.18 4.65
C GLY A 100 -2.43 -4.57 4.06
N GLY A 101 -1.42 -5.14 3.40
CA GLY A 101 -1.52 -6.47 2.80
C GLY A 101 -1.11 -6.50 1.32
N VAL A 102 -1.42 -7.63 0.67
CA VAL A 102 -1.09 -7.85 -0.74
C VAL A 102 -2.14 -7.19 -1.63
N TYR A 103 -1.66 -6.38 -2.56
CA TYR A 103 -2.38 -5.85 -3.70
C TYR A 103 -1.91 -6.54 -4.97
N GLU A 104 -2.84 -6.80 -5.87
CA GLU A 104 -2.58 -7.49 -7.12
C GLU A 104 -3.12 -6.67 -8.27
N CYS A 105 -2.22 -6.24 -9.15
CA CYS A 105 -2.52 -5.62 -10.41
C CYS A 105 -2.46 -6.71 -11.50
N HIS A 106 -3.59 -6.97 -12.14
CA HIS A 106 -3.73 -8.02 -13.14
C HIS A 106 -4.24 -7.45 -14.46
N MET A 107 -3.44 -7.60 -15.51
CA MET A 107 -3.82 -7.27 -16.89
C MET A 107 -4.12 -8.56 -17.65
N VAL A 108 -5.20 -8.55 -18.44
CA VAL A 108 -5.77 -9.77 -19.02
C VAL A 108 -4.74 -10.56 -19.84
N VAL A 109 -4.67 -11.84 -19.48
CA VAL A 109 -3.95 -13.01 -20.01
C VAL A 109 -2.69 -13.46 -19.26
N ASP A 110 -1.66 -12.66 -18.97
CA ASP A 110 -0.44 -13.21 -18.32
C ASP A 110 0.35 -12.25 -17.42
N PHE A 111 -0.07 -11.00 -17.28
CA PHE A 111 0.71 -9.98 -16.58
C PHE A 111 0.11 -9.67 -15.21
N ARG A 112 0.83 -10.09 -14.17
CA ARG A 112 0.47 -9.85 -12.78
C ARG A 112 1.64 -9.21 -12.05
N GLN A 113 1.37 -8.10 -11.38
CA GLN A 113 2.29 -7.48 -10.44
C GLN A 113 1.68 -7.50 -9.04
N ARG A 114 2.46 -8.01 -8.07
CA ARG A 114 2.06 -8.07 -6.67
C ARG A 114 2.81 -6.99 -5.89
N VAL A 115 2.06 -6.22 -5.11
CA VAL A 115 2.57 -5.17 -4.23
C VAL A 115 2.19 -5.50 -2.80
N GLN A 116 3.16 -5.58 -1.90
CA GLN A 116 2.92 -5.74 -0.47
C GLN A 116 2.95 -4.34 0.16
N LEU A 117 1.83 -3.91 0.74
CA LEU A 117 1.74 -2.65 1.47
C LEU A 117 1.88 -2.92 2.98
N GLY A 118 2.96 -2.42 3.57
CA GLY A 118 3.10 -2.29 5.01
C GLY A 118 2.52 -0.96 5.48
N VAL A 119 1.73 -1.01 6.56
CA VAL A 119 1.12 0.18 7.18
C VAL A 119 1.64 0.32 8.60
N THR A 120 2.25 1.46 8.90
CA THR A 120 2.76 1.78 10.23
C THR A 120 1.86 2.82 10.90
N ASP A 121 1.36 2.54 12.09
CA ASP A 121 0.68 3.54 12.93
C ASP A 121 1.68 4.12 13.95
N PRO A 122 2.05 5.41 13.85
CA PRO A 122 2.95 6.04 14.82
C PRO A 122 2.44 5.97 16.27
N ARG A 123 1.11 5.87 16.47
CA ARG A 123 0.50 5.83 17.80
C ARG A 123 0.77 4.51 18.52
N ASP A 124 0.98 3.43 17.78
CA ASP A 124 1.26 2.13 18.41
C ASP A 124 2.70 2.06 18.94
N GLN A 125 3.65 2.75 18.31
CA GLN A 125 5.01 2.93 18.84
C GLN A 125 5.03 3.73 20.16
N THR A 126 4.06 4.64 20.34
CA THR A 126 3.96 5.48 21.55
C THR A 126 3.48 4.67 22.76
N LYS A 127 2.67 3.62 22.54
CA LYS A 127 2.16 2.74 23.60
C LYS A 127 3.21 1.74 24.07
N GLU A 128 4.07 1.24 23.19
CA GLU A 128 5.22 0.40 23.57
C GLU A 128 6.26 1.16 24.38
N LYS A 129 6.55 2.40 23.99
CA LYS A 129 7.48 3.26 24.74
C LYS A 129 6.96 3.62 26.14
N LEU A 130 5.65 3.60 26.36
CA LEU A 130 5.03 3.85 27.67
C LEU A 130 5.01 2.60 28.57
N LYS A 131 5.34 1.41 28.04
CA LYS A 131 5.40 0.15 28.81
C LYS A 131 6.77 -0.13 29.43
N GLU A 132 7.81 0.66 29.16
CA GLU A 132 9.09 0.53 29.88
C GLU A 132 8.89 0.93 31.36
N PRO A 133 9.24 0.06 32.34
CA PRO A 133 9.11 0.40 33.74
C PRO A 133 10.11 1.50 34.11
N VAL A 134 9.61 2.60 34.68
CA VAL A 134 10.42 3.53 35.47
C VAL A 134 11.06 2.71 36.59
N SER A 135 12.38 2.51 36.53
CA SER A 135 13.13 1.85 37.59
C SER A 135 13.01 2.65 38.88
N VAL A 136 12.17 2.18 39.80
CA VAL A 136 12.12 2.67 41.18
C VAL A 136 13.42 2.22 41.85
N SER A 137 14.38 3.12 42.00
CA SER A 137 15.53 2.88 42.89
C SER A 137 15.05 3.00 44.33
N GLU A 138 14.93 1.87 45.01
CA GLU A 138 14.66 1.75 46.44
C GLU A 138 15.88 2.28 47.23
N PRO A 139 15.73 3.15 48.25
CA PRO A 139 16.87 3.56 49.08
C PRO A 139 17.28 2.42 50.00
N SER A 140 18.55 2.02 49.93
CA SER A 140 19.18 1.12 50.88
C SER A 140 19.16 1.74 52.29
N HIS A 141 18.32 1.21 53.17
CA HIS A 141 18.49 1.43 54.61
C HIS A 141 19.66 0.58 55.08
N ASP A 142 20.80 1.24 55.29
CA ASP A 142 21.96 0.73 56.02
C ASP A 142 21.58 0.59 57.50
N LEU A 143 21.67 -0.64 58.00
CA LEU A 143 21.72 -0.90 59.44
C LEU A 143 22.98 -1.72 59.71
N SER A 144 24.05 -1.01 60.02
CA SER A 144 25.20 -1.57 60.72
C SER A 144 25.65 -0.64 61.86
N SER A 145 25.82 -1.24 63.04
CA SER A 145 26.44 -0.72 64.28
C SER A 145 25.60 0.31 65.06
N TRP A 146 25.15 0.09 66.31
CA TRP A 146 25.80 -0.47 67.51
C TRP A 146 24.82 -1.27 68.38
#